data_AF-A0A380TYF4-F1
#
_entry.id   AF-A0A380TYF4-F1
#
_cell.length_a   1.000
_cell.length_b   1.000
_cell.length_c   1.000
_cell.angle_alpha   90.00
_cell.angle_beta   90.00
_cell.angle_gamma   90.00
#
_symmetry.space_group_name_H-M   'P 1'
#
loop_
_entity.id
_entity.type
_entity.pdbx_description
1 polymer ?
#
loop_
_entity_poly.entity_id
_entity_poly.type
_entity_poly.pdbx_seq_one_letter_code
_entity_poly.pdbx_strand_id
1 'polypeptide(L)'
;MFWVDAEQYDKEINFHECSHCQHRVFSNSNLNCHCDSCLAQRKKILKETRQQEQRKTKTKDIYEFELGQLSFMHKLFLLALLDDYAQEHTQHQEFIDWEQIKYFSITPNYLFQNSLVKQLVKEQILVAKDFASEAHQYYINVRLDGYSEPSLFSVTQQLRYWFYENLSLGVPFKTADEVKNALYQLLYQEIIQFMQFYCRTWGIQIAGNNSFQVFCYRLLDVLAVGQIYYLIQTALEYLYERKALQPRNENFINTNLLKKTLQQYRERSVAEKWETSTLPRPHNLPFSKMSEVLFFRFLGYDEAIFFQPVSRSWQKIEPRLSFYSQKRCMYCGSNELTVDYDADQYVTLFCRKCKHQDHYFTK
;
A
#
# COMPACT_ATOMS: atom_id res chain seq x y z
N MET A 1 -51.12 -4.34 24.46
CA MET A 1 -50.57 -5.69 24.73
C MET A 1 -50.97 -6.07 26.13
N PHE A 2 -51.37 -7.31 26.35
CA PHE A 2 -51.72 -7.83 27.67
C PHE A 2 -50.75 -8.94 28.07
N TRP A 3 -50.53 -9.09 29.37
CA TRP A 3 -49.68 -10.12 29.94
C TRP A 3 -50.43 -11.46 29.92
N VAL A 4 -49.74 -12.52 29.52
CA VAL A 4 -50.28 -13.88 29.45
C VAL A 4 -49.33 -14.81 30.19
N ASP A 5 -49.85 -15.45 31.23
CA ASP A 5 -49.22 -16.57 31.94
C ASP A 5 -49.73 -17.87 31.31
N ALA A 6 -48.83 -18.66 30.74
CA ALA A 6 -49.14 -19.91 30.07
C ALA A 6 -48.19 -21.03 30.51
N GLU A 7 -48.53 -22.27 30.18
CA GLU A 7 -47.71 -23.44 30.48
C GLU A 7 -47.38 -24.19 29.18
N GLN A 8 -46.12 -24.62 29.02
CA GLN A 8 -45.69 -25.46 27.92
C GLN A 8 -44.74 -26.55 28.42
N TYR A 9 -45.14 -27.82 28.27
CA TYR A 9 -44.38 -28.99 28.72
C TYR A 9 -43.95 -28.87 30.20
N ASP A 10 -44.91 -28.59 31.08
CA ASP A 10 -44.73 -28.47 32.52
C ASP A 10 -43.76 -27.34 32.94
N LYS A 11 -43.60 -26.32 32.08
CA LYS A 11 -42.82 -25.11 32.36
C LYS A 11 -43.68 -23.87 32.16
N GLU A 12 -43.60 -22.97 33.14
CA GLU A 12 -44.23 -21.65 33.05
C GLU A 12 -43.58 -20.82 31.93
N ILE A 13 -44.42 -20.23 31.08
CA ILE A 13 -44.03 -19.32 30.01
C ILE A 13 -44.88 -18.06 30.12
N ASN A 14 -44.18 -16.93 30.24
CA ASN A 14 -44.82 -15.63 30.34
C ASN A 14 -44.48 -14.80 29.10
N PHE A 15 -45.50 -14.19 28.49
CA PHE A 15 -45.33 -13.35 27.31
C PHE A 15 -46.38 -12.25 27.22
N HIS A 16 -46.08 -11.22 26.44
CA HIS A 16 -47.06 -10.20 26.09
C HIS A 16 -47.72 -10.53 24.76
N GLU A 17 -49.05 -10.56 24.72
CA GLU A 17 -49.81 -10.74 23.48
C GLU A 17 -50.51 -9.44 23.05
N CYS A 18 -50.44 -9.13 21.75
CA CYS A 18 -51.20 -8.04 21.16
C CYS A 18 -52.61 -8.52 20.78
N SER A 19 -53.64 -7.90 21.35
CA SER A 19 -55.05 -8.21 21.06
C SER A 19 -55.43 -8.04 19.60
N HIS A 20 -54.70 -7.21 18.85
CA HIS A 20 -55.08 -6.86 17.49
C HIS A 20 -54.45 -7.75 16.42
N CYS A 21 -53.26 -8.31 16.68
CA CYS A 21 -52.50 -9.09 15.69
C CYS A 21 -51.94 -10.41 16.25
N GLN A 22 -52.32 -10.79 17.47
CA GLN A 22 -51.86 -12.00 18.19
C GLN A 22 -50.33 -12.12 18.25
N HIS A 23 -49.63 -10.99 18.12
CA HIS A 23 -48.19 -10.95 18.20
C HIS A 23 -47.76 -11.18 19.64
N ARG A 24 -46.87 -12.15 19.85
CA ARG A 24 -46.38 -12.59 21.14
C ARG A 24 -44.94 -12.15 21.33
N VAL A 25 -44.68 -11.41 22.39
CA VAL A 25 -43.34 -10.96 22.79
C VAL A 25 -42.94 -11.76 24.02
N PHE A 26 -41.99 -12.67 23.85
CA PHE A 26 -41.44 -13.49 24.92
C PHE A 26 -40.28 -12.74 25.58
N SER A 27 -40.20 -12.79 26.91
CA SER A 27 -39.07 -12.26 27.68
C SER A 27 -37.80 -13.10 27.55
N ASN A 28 -37.94 -14.36 27.16
CA ASN A 28 -36.85 -15.32 26.98
C ASN A 28 -36.42 -15.38 25.50
N SER A 29 -35.12 -15.24 25.21
CA SER A 29 -34.58 -15.11 23.84
C SER A 29 -34.72 -16.35 22.95
N ASN A 30 -35.15 -17.48 23.52
CA ASN A 30 -35.28 -18.76 22.81
C ASN A 30 -36.68 -19.00 22.22
N LEU A 31 -37.66 -18.12 22.46
CA LEU A 31 -39.04 -18.28 21.99
C LEU A 31 -39.40 -17.23 20.94
N ASN A 32 -40.06 -17.68 19.88
CA ASN A 32 -40.37 -16.88 18.70
C ASN A 32 -41.88 -16.76 18.49
N CYS A 33 -42.35 -15.58 18.08
CA CYS A 33 -43.76 -15.39 17.70
C CYS A 33 -44.11 -16.18 16.42
N HIS A 34 -45.33 -16.71 16.30
CA HIS A 34 -45.77 -17.43 15.10
C HIS A 34 -46.95 -16.77 14.38
N CYS A 35 -47.21 -15.48 14.60
CA CYS A 35 -48.25 -14.76 13.84
C CYS A 35 -47.87 -14.60 12.35
N ASP A 36 -48.88 -14.41 11.49
CA ASP A 36 -48.71 -14.36 10.03
C ASP A 36 -47.69 -13.31 9.57
N SER A 37 -47.67 -12.15 10.22
CA SER A 37 -46.71 -11.08 9.93
C SER A 37 -45.27 -11.51 10.23
N CYS A 38 -45.03 -12.13 11.40
CA CYS A 38 -43.71 -12.63 11.78
C CYS A 38 -43.26 -13.80 10.92
N LEU A 39 -44.17 -14.70 10.53
CA LEU A 39 -43.88 -15.80 9.62
C LEU A 39 -43.53 -15.30 8.21
N ALA A 40 -44.25 -14.29 7.70
CA ALA A 40 -43.96 -13.67 6.42
C ALA A 40 -42.59 -12.97 6.42
N GLN A 41 -42.27 -12.23 7.49
CA GLN A 41 -40.99 -11.56 7.65
C GLN A 41 -39.83 -12.56 7.75
N ARG A 42 -39.98 -13.66 8.52
CA ARG A 42 -38.99 -14.75 8.58
C ARG A 42 -38.81 -15.45 7.23
N LYS A 43 -39.89 -15.73 6.49
CA LYS A 43 -39.80 -16.31 5.13
C LYS A 43 -39.07 -15.38 4.16
N LYS A 44 -39.28 -14.06 4.28
CA LYS A 44 -38.57 -13.05 3.47
C LYS A 44 -37.07 -13.05 3.80
N ILE A 45 -36.71 -13.00 5.08
CA ILE A 45 -35.32 -13.05 5.54
C ILE A 45 -34.66 -14.35 5.07
N LEU A 46 -35.29 -15.52 5.28
CA LEU A 46 -34.75 -16.81 4.83
C LEU A 46 -34.54 -16.87 3.31
N LYS A 47 -35.43 -16.26 2.51
CA LYS A 47 -35.28 -16.21 1.05
C LYS A 47 -34.13 -15.30 0.63
N GLU A 48 -33.95 -14.18 1.30
CA GLU A 48 -32.82 -13.26 1.10
C GLU A 48 -31.49 -13.91 1.53
N THR A 49 -31.44 -14.56 2.69
CA THR A 49 -30.28 -15.33 3.17
C THR A 49 -29.93 -16.45 2.20
N ARG A 50 -30.91 -17.20 1.68
CA ARG A 50 -30.69 -18.29 0.73
C ARG A 50 -30.18 -17.80 -0.63
N GLN A 51 -30.65 -16.64 -1.10
CA GLN A 51 -30.09 -15.99 -2.30
C GLN A 51 -28.66 -15.48 -2.05
N GLN A 52 -28.36 -15.03 -0.83
CA GLN A 52 -27.02 -14.58 -0.43
C GLN A 52 -26.05 -15.76 -0.30
N GLU A 53 -26.48 -16.88 0.26
CA GLU A 53 -25.72 -18.13 0.33
C GLU A 53 -25.48 -18.71 -1.07
N GLN A 54 -26.48 -18.73 -1.95
CA GLN A 54 -26.32 -19.14 -3.35
C GLN A 54 -25.37 -18.23 -4.16
N ARG A 55 -25.25 -16.95 -3.78
CA ARG A 55 -24.22 -16.05 -4.33
C ARG A 55 -22.83 -16.31 -3.74
N LYS A 56 -22.73 -16.73 -2.48
CA LYS A 56 -21.47 -17.16 -1.83
C LYS A 56 -20.97 -18.53 -2.32
N THR A 57 -21.88 -19.47 -2.64
CA THR A 57 -21.54 -20.80 -3.20
C THR A 57 -21.22 -20.79 -4.69
N LYS A 58 -21.44 -19.66 -5.39
CA LYS A 58 -20.72 -19.37 -6.64
C LYS A 58 -19.34 -18.81 -6.26
N THR A 59 -18.57 -19.64 -5.57
CA THR A 59 -17.18 -19.40 -5.19
C THR A 59 -16.40 -19.09 -6.46
N LYS A 60 -16.13 -17.80 -6.66
CA LYS A 60 -14.86 -17.42 -7.28
C LYS A 60 -13.80 -18.06 -6.41
N ASP A 61 -12.87 -18.81 -7.01
CA ASP A 61 -11.66 -19.25 -6.32
C ASP A 61 -11.08 -18.05 -5.58
N ILE A 62 -11.17 -18.03 -4.25
CA ILE A 62 -10.51 -17.03 -3.44
C ILE A 62 -9.03 -17.39 -3.57
N TYR A 63 -8.36 -16.70 -4.49
CA TYR A 63 -6.96 -16.94 -4.76
C TYR A 63 -6.16 -16.39 -3.58
N GLU A 64 -5.67 -17.27 -2.73
CA GLU A 64 -4.77 -16.92 -1.64
C GLU A 64 -3.36 -16.69 -2.21
N PHE A 65 -2.85 -15.47 -2.10
CA PHE A 65 -1.51 -15.13 -2.59
C PHE A 65 -0.45 -15.48 -1.56
N GLU A 66 0.64 -16.13 -1.95
CA GLU A 66 1.82 -16.17 -1.07
C GLU A 66 2.41 -14.76 -0.93
N LEU A 67 2.87 -14.39 0.26
CA LEU A 67 3.46 -13.08 0.52
C LEU A 67 4.61 -12.76 -0.45
N GLY A 68 5.39 -13.77 -0.83
CA GLY A 68 6.48 -13.64 -1.80
C GLY A 68 6.04 -13.31 -3.22
N GLN A 69 4.79 -13.63 -3.59
CA GLN A 69 4.26 -13.41 -4.94
C GLN A 69 3.80 -11.97 -5.18
N LEU A 70 3.52 -11.22 -4.12
CA LEU A 70 3.13 -9.81 -4.18
C LEU A 70 4.21 -8.97 -4.89
N SER A 71 3.78 -7.85 -5.47
CA SER A 71 4.73 -6.88 -6.03
C SER A 71 5.60 -6.26 -4.92
N PHE A 72 6.81 -5.86 -5.26
CA PHE A 72 7.72 -5.11 -4.39
C PHE A 72 7.05 -3.86 -3.84
N MET A 73 6.27 -3.15 -4.65
CA MET A 73 5.50 -1.97 -4.22
C MET A 73 4.46 -2.32 -3.15
N HIS A 74 3.72 -3.42 -3.33
CA HIS A 74 2.72 -3.88 -2.36
C HIS A 74 3.38 -4.34 -1.06
N LYS A 75 4.49 -5.10 -1.13
CA LYS A 75 5.26 -5.51 0.05
C LYS A 75 5.83 -4.30 0.80
N LEU A 76 6.37 -3.32 0.08
CA LEU A 76 6.89 -2.08 0.66
C LEU A 76 5.78 -1.28 1.36
N PHE A 77 4.61 -1.17 0.74
CA PHE A 77 3.47 -0.49 1.34
C PHE A 77 2.94 -1.23 2.58
N LEU A 78 2.81 -2.56 2.53
CA LEU A 78 2.39 -3.37 3.68
C LEU A 78 3.38 -3.24 4.84
N LEU A 79 4.70 -3.23 4.56
CA LEU A 79 5.70 -2.99 5.59
C LEU A 79 5.52 -1.60 6.20
N ALA A 80 5.46 -0.56 5.38
CA ALA A 80 5.28 0.82 5.85
C ALA A 80 3.98 1.01 6.67
N LEU A 81 2.94 0.23 6.37
CA LEU A 81 1.67 0.24 7.08
C LEU A 81 1.76 -0.44 8.45
N LEU A 82 2.48 -1.55 8.55
CA LEU A 82 2.48 -2.42 9.73
C LEU A 82 3.68 -2.22 10.66
N ASP A 83 4.77 -1.61 10.18
CA ASP A 83 6.07 -1.61 10.89
C ASP A 83 5.99 -1.02 12.30
N ASP A 84 5.24 0.07 12.48
CA ASP A 84 5.07 0.71 13.78
C ASP A 84 3.85 0.17 14.56
N TYR A 85 3.01 -0.65 13.91
CA TYR A 85 1.77 -1.19 14.47
C TYR A 85 1.96 -2.57 15.11
N ALA A 86 2.56 -3.51 14.37
CA ALA A 86 2.75 -4.89 14.80
C ALA A 86 4.18 -5.10 15.33
N GLN A 87 4.39 -4.85 16.62
CA GLN A 87 5.66 -5.11 17.32
C GLN A 87 5.49 -6.20 18.39
N GLU A 88 6.60 -6.85 18.75
CA GLU A 88 6.61 -8.08 19.56
C GLU A 88 6.05 -7.89 20.98
N HIS A 89 6.13 -6.68 21.53
CA HIS A 89 5.71 -6.38 22.91
C HIS A 89 4.45 -5.52 22.99
N THR A 90 3.77 -5.28 21.87
CA THR A 90 2.58 -4.44 21.80
C THR A 90 1.36 -5.26 21.44
N GLN A 91 0.32 -5.16 22.27
CA GLN A 91 -0.99 -5.69 21.90
C GLN A 91 -1.52 -4.88 20.71
N HIS A 92 -1.89 -5.58 19.65
CA HIS A 92 -2.47 -5.01 18.45
C HIS A 92 -3.65 -5.87 18.00
N GLN A 93 -4.52 -5.29 17.18
CA GLN A 93 -5.63 -6.02 16.58
C GLN A 93 -5.12 -6.72 15.32
N GLU A 94 -5.62 -7.91 15.03
CA GLU A 94 -5.27 -8.68 13.82
C GLU A 94 -6.03 -8.18 12.57
N PHE A 95 -6.31 -6.87 12.51
CA PHE A 95 -6.91 -6.21 11.35
C PHE A 95 -6.40 -4.76 11.26
N ILE A 96 -6.42 -4.23 10.04
CA ILE A 96 -6.07 -2.84 9.74
C ILE A 96 -7.34 -1.99 9.85
N ASP A 97 -7.37 -1.05 10.80
CA ASP A 97 -8.41 -0.01 10.85
C ASP A 97 -7.98 1.20 10.02
N TRP A 98 -8.54 1.31 8.81
CA TRP A 98 -8.13 2.36 7.89
C TRP A 98 -8.50 3.76 8.36
N GLU A 99 -9.63 3.92 9.05
CA GLU A 99 -10.10 5.23 9.49
C GLU A 99 -9.14 5.88 10.49
N GLN A 100 -8.44 5.06 11.29
CA GLN A 100 -7.45 5.53 12.26
C GLN A 100 -6.14 5.99 11.63
N ILE A 101 -5.73 5.38 10.50
CA ILE A 101 -4.38 5.53 9.93
C ILE A 101 -4.35 6.25 8.58
N LYS A 102 -5.50 6.52 7.96
CA LYS A 102 -5.60 7.08 6.59
C LYS A 102 -4.89 8.42 6.37
N TYR A 103 -4.61 9.18 7.44
CA TYR A 103 -3.90 10.46 7.38
C TYR A 103 -2.46 10.40 7.88
N PHE A 104 -1.96 9.22 8.25
CA PHE A 104 -0.56 9.05 8.61
C PHE A 104 0.32 9.17 7.36
N SER A 105 1.58 9.56 7.57
CA SER A 105 2.55 9.71 6.47
C SER A 105 3.15 8.36 6.06
N ILE A 106 2.29 7.40 5.71
CA ILE A 106 2.72 6.06 5.27
C ILE A 106 3.34 6.17 3.88
N THR A 107 2.70 6.94 2.99
CA THR A 107 3.21 7.23 1.64
C THR A 107 3.38 8.74 1.46
N PRO A 108 4.08 9.23 0.41
CA PRO A 108 4.34 10.66 0.25
C PRO A 108 3.08 11.53 0.18
N ASN A 109 1.96 11.00 -0.35
CA ASN A 109 0.71 11.76 -0.34
C ASN A 109 -0.53 10.85 -0.25
N TYR A 110 -1.62 11.42 0.27
CA TYR A 110 -2.87 10.71 0.51
C TYR A 110 -3.50 10.10 -0.74
N LEU A 111 -3.38 10.74 -1.91
CA LEU A 111 -3.95 10.20 -3.14
C LEU A 111 -3.23 8.93 -3.58
N PHE A 112 -1.90 8.90 -3.44
CA PHE A 112 -1.10 7.71 -3.72
C PHE A 112 -1.40 6.59 -2.72
N GLN A 113 -1.47 6.91 -1.43
CA GLN A 113 -1.87 5.98 -0.38
C GLN A 113 -3.22 5.31 -0.69
N ASN A 114 -4.25 6.10 -1.02
CA ASN A 114 -5.55 5.58 -1.40
C ASN A 114 -5.52 4.73 -2.68
N SER A 115 -4.67 5.08 -3.63
CA SER A 115 -4.52 4.29 -4.86
C SER A 115 -3.95 2.90 -4.57
N LEU A 116 -2.97 2.79 -3.68
CA LEU A 116 -2.39 1.52 -3.25
C LEU A 116 -3.39 0.66 -2.48
N VAL A 117 -4.15 1.24 -1.54
CA VAL A 117 -5.21 0.50 -0.84
C VAL A 117 -6.26 -0.03 -1.82
N LYS A 118 -6.71 0.79 -2.77
CA LYS A 118 -7.66 0.35 -3.81
C LYS A 118 -7.09 -0.77 -4.68
N GLN A 119 -5.79 -0.74 -4.99
CA GLN A 119 -5.12 -1.82 -5.72
C GLN A 119 -5.11 -3.12 -4.89
N LEU A 120 -4.70 -3.05 -3.62
CA LEU A 120 -4.68 -4.22 -2.73
C LEU A 120 -6.08 -4.83 -2.52
N VAL A 121 -7.12 -4.00 -2.38
CA VAL A 121 -8.51 -4.47 -2.28
C VAL A 121 -8.97 -5.11 -3.59
N LYS A 122 -8.65 -4.49 -4.75
CA LYS A 122 -8.98 -5.03 -6.07
C LYS A 122 -8.30 -6.38 -6.30
N GLU A 123 -7.05 -6.52 -5.85
CA GLU A 123 -6.25 -7.75 -5.94
C GLU A 123 -6.60 -8.78 -4.86
N GLN A 124 -7.57 -8.50 -3.98
CA GLN A 124 -7.97 -9.39 -2.88
C GLN A 124 -6.84 -9.70 -1.89
N ILE A 125 -5.85 -8.82 -1.79
CA ILE A 125 -4.80 -8.86 -0.75
C ILE A 125 -5.34 -8.24 0.53
N LEU A 126 -6.14 -7.17 0.43
CA LEU A 126 -6.91 -6.63 1.54
C LEU A 126 -8.37 -7.04 1.38
N VAL A 127 -8.92 -7.72 2.40
CA VAL A 127 -10.30 -8.19 2.43
C VAL A 127 -11.04 -7.47 3.55
N ALA A 128 -12.17 -6.84 3.24
CA ALA A 128 -12.96 -6.13 4.24
C ALA A 128 -13.50 -7.12 5.30
N LYS A 129 -13.36 -6.74 6.58
CA LYS A 129 -13.80 -7.53 7.73
C LYS A 129 -15.32 -7.72 7.79
N ASP A 130 -16.06 -6.68 7.44
CA ASP A 130 -17.51 -6.71 7.35
C ASP A 130 -18.00 -6.39 5.94
N PHE A 131 -19.11 -7.02 5.54
CA PHE A 131 -19.82 -6.69 4.30
C PHE A 131 -20.54 -5.34 4.39
N ALA A 132 -20.69 -4.79 5.61
CA ALA A 132 -21.19 -3.44 5.82
C ALA A 132 -20.07 -2.45 5.43
N SER A 133 -20.31 -1.69 4.37
CA SER A 133 -19.36 -0.77 3.71
C SER A 133 -18.76 0.33 4.60
N GLU A 134 -19.13 0.43 5.87
CA GLU A 134 -18.82 1.57 6.73
C GLU A 134 -17.56 1.37 7.58
N ALA A 135 -17.21 0.13 7.95
CA ALA A 135 -16.17 -0.09 8.94
C ALA A 135 -14.73 0.14 8.44
N HIS A 136 -14.46 0.17 7.12
CA HIS A 136 -13.11 0.30 6.52
C HIS A 136 -12.00 -0.50 7.25
N GLN A 137 -12.37 -1.66 7.82
CA GLN A 137 -11.47 -2.57 8.50
C GLN A 137 -11.08 -3.69 7.54
N TYR A 138 -9.79 -3.99 7.45
CA TYR A 138 -9.25 -4.95 6.48
C TYR A 138 -8.42 -6.05 7.14
N TYR A 139 -8.62 -7.28 6.70
CA TYR A 139 -7.70 -8.40 6.90
C TYR A 139 -6.72 -8.50 5.73
N ILE A 140 -5.52 -9.01 5.99
CA ILE A 140 -4.54 -9.33 4.95
C ILE A 140 -4.73 -10.79 4.54
N ASN A 141 -5.11 -11.01 3.29
CA ASN A 141 -5.33 -12.33 2.71
C ASN A 141 -4.06 -12.78 1.96
N VAL A 142 -3.07 -13.25 2.72
CA VAL A 142 -1.80 -13.77 2.20
C VAL A 142 -1.37 -15.03 2.94
N ARG A 143 -0.66 -15.92 2.24
CA ARG A 143 -0.01 -17.09 2.84
C ARG A 143 1.45 -16.79 3.16
N LEU A 144 1.94 -17.38 4.24
CA LEU A 144 3.35 -17.30 4.64
C LEU A 144 3.82 -18.67 5.11
N ASP A 145 4.89 -19.21 4.51
CA ASP A 145 5.51 -20.49 4.88
C ASP A 145 4.52 -21.65 5.08
N GLY A 146 3.48 -21.71 4.25
CA GLY A 146 2.45 -22.75 4.28
C GLY A 146 1.23 -22.42 5.16
N TYR A 147 1.32 -21.45 6.06
CA TYR A 147 0.20 -20.94 6.85
C TYR A 147 -0.75 -20.11 5.97
N SER A 148 -2.05 -20.41 6.03
CA SER A 148 -3.10 -19.74 5.26
C SER A 148 -3.52 -18.39 5.87
N GLU A 149 -3.41 -18.26 7.19
CA GLU A 149 -3.81 -17.06 7.94
C GLU A 149 -2.68 -16.65 8.91
N PRO A 150 -1.55 -16.13 8.40
CA PRO A 150 -0.48 -15.62 9.25
C PRO A 150 -0.95 -14.37 10.01
N SER A 151 -0.49 -14.22 11.26
CA SER A 151 -0.73 -12.98 12.02
C SER A 151 -0.08 -11.77 11.37
N LEU A 152 -0.60 -10.57 11.65
CA LEU A 152 0.00 -9.31 11.20
C LEU A 152 1.45 -9.19 11.64
N PHE A 153 1.77 -9.62 12.87
CA PHE A 153 3.15 -9.69 13.34
C PHE A 153 4.04 -10.57 12.46
N SER A 154 3.58 -11.79 12.11
CA SER A 154 4.37 -12.72 11.28
C SER A 154 4.62 -12.15 9.89
N VAL A 155 3.59 -11.56 9.26
CA VAL A 155 3.72 -10.86 7.97
C VAL A 155 4.73 -9.72 8.09
N THR A 156 4.60 -8.89 9.13
CA THR A 156 5.48 -7.74 9.35
C THR A 156 6.92 -8.17 9.55
N GLN A 157 7.15 -9.21 10.36
CA GLN A 157 8.49 -9.72 10.62
C GLN A 157 9.15 -10.26 9.35
N GLN A 158 8.42 -11.00 8.52
CA GLN A 158 8.95 -11.46 7.24
C GLN A 158 9.30 -10.29 6.31
N LEU A 159 8.47 -9.25 6.28
CA LEU A 159 8.76 -8.04 5.51
C LEU A 159 9.99 -7.29 6.04
N ARG A 160 10.17 -7.18 7.37
CA ARG A 160 11.38 -6.61 7.97
C ARG A 160 12.62 -7.39 7.54
N TYR A 161 12.59 -8.71 7.59
CA TYR A 161 13.69 -9.55 7.10
C TYR A 161 14.05 -9.26 5.64
N TRP A 162 13.05 -9.08 4.77
CA TRP A 162 13.33 -8.77 3.37
C TRP A 162 13.85 -7.35 3.12
N PHE A 163 13.39 -6.36 3.89
CA PHE A 163 13.71 -4.95 3.63
C PHE A 163 14.86 -4.39 4.47
N TYR A 164 15.08 -4.90 5.69
CA TYR A 164 16.04 -4.34 6.65
C TYR A 164 17.33 -5.17 6.76
N GLU A 165 17.28 -6.47 6.45
CA GLU A 165 18.43 -7.37 6.64
C GLU A 165 19.30 -7.50 5.39
N ASN A 166 19.44 -6.44 4.59
CA ASN A 166 20.42 -6.37 3.50
C ASN A 166 20.38 -7.56 2.50
N LEU A 167 19.20 -8.10 2.25
CA LEU A 167 18.96 -9.28 1.38
C LEU A 167 19.55 -10.60 1.92
N SER A 168 20.02 -10.63 3.18
CA SER A 168 20.49 -11.85 3.84
C SER A 168 19.34 -12.79 4.16
N LEU A 169 18.23 -12.26 4.68
CA LEU A 169 17.06 -13.06 5.07
C LEU A 169 15.95 -13.08 4.00
N GLY A 170 16.33 -12.93 2.73
CA GLY A 170 15.46 -13.08 1.57
C GLY A 170 15.31 -11.81 0.72
N VAL A 171 14.60 -11.95 -0.40
CA VAL A 171 14.53 -10.92 -1.44
C VAL A 171 13.07 -10.47 -1.64
N PRO A 172 12.73 -9.18 -1.45
CA PRO A 172 11.36 -8.69 -1.58
C PRO A 172 10.90 -8.49 -3.04
N PHE A 173 11.78 -8.60 -4.03
CA PHE A 173 11.51 -8.31 -5.43
C PHE A 173 11.75 -9.51 -6.34
N LYS A 174 11.10 -9.54 -7.51
CA LYS A 174 11.35 -10.55 -8.55
C LYS A 174 12.45 -10.14 -9.51
N THR A 175 12.50 -8.85 -9.85
CA THR A 175 13.49 -8.28 -10.78
C THR A 175 14.04 -6.96 -10.23
N ALA A 176 15.28 -6.63 -10.59
CA ALA A 176 15.85 -5.33 -10.25
C ALA A 176 15.02 -4.17 -10.84
N ASP A 177 14.43 -4.36 -12.02
CA ASP A 177 13.52 -3.38 -12.63
C ASP A 177 12.30 -3.05 -11.75
N GLU A 178 11.81 -4.02 -10.98
CA GLU A 178 10.70 -3.79 -10.05
C GLU A 178 11.08 -2.77 -8.96
N VAL A 179 12.30 -2.89 -8.42
CA VAL A 179 12.87 -1.94 -7.46
C VAL A 179 13.12 -0.59 -8.12
N LYS A 180 13.67 -0.58 -9.35
CA LYS A 180 13.87 0.66 -10.12
C LYS A 180 12.56 1.40 -10.32
N ASN A 181 11.52 0.71 -10.77
CA ASN A 181 10.20 1.28 -10.98
C ASN A 181 9.63 1.86 -9.67
N ALA A 182 9.86 1.18 -8.53
CA ALA A 182 9.44 1.70 -7.23
C ALA A 182 10.21 2.95 -6.81
N LEU A 183 11.51 3.01 -7.07
CA LEU A 183 12.34 4.20 -6.85
C LEU A 183 11.82 5.40 -7.65
N TYR A 184 11.59 5.24 -8.96
CA TYR A 184 11.03 6.31 -9.80
C TYR A 184 9.63 6.72 -9.32
N GLN A 185 8.79 5.75 -8.98
CA GLN A 185 7.44 6.03 -8.48
C GLN A 185 7.48 6.85 -7.19
N LEU A 186 8.25 6.46 -6.17
CA LEU A 186 8.30 7.21 -4.91
C LEU A 186 8.91 8.58 -5.08
N LEU A 187 9.99 8.73 -5.85
CA LEU A 187 10.56 10.05 -6.13
C LEU A 187 9.59 10.96 -6.87
N TYR A 188 8.80 10.42 -7.79
CA TYR A 188 7.70 11.18 -8.41
C TYR A 188 6.63 11.57 -7.39
N GLN A 189 6.26 10.70 -6.45
CA GLN A 189 5.27 11.04 -5.42
C GLN A 189 5.81 12.07 -4.41
N GLU A 190 7.11 12.09 -4.12
CA GLU A 190 7.77 13.17 -3.38
C GLU A 190 7.69 14.51 -4.15
N ILE A 191 7.89 14.49 -5.48
CA ILE A 191 7.66 15.66 -6.35
C ILE A 191 6.22 16.16 -6.27
N ILE A 192 5.23 15.26 -6.32
CA ILE A 192 3.82 15.64 -6.16
C ILE A 192 3.54 16.22 -4.77
N GLN A 193 4.10 15.61 -3.72
CA GLN A 193 3.97 16.11 -2.35
C GLN A 193 4.55 17.52 -2.21
N PHE A 194 5.72 17.77 -2.80
CA PHE A 194 6.35 19.09 -2.83
C PHE A 194 5.47 20.13 -3.53
N MET A 195 4.92 19.79 -4.71
CA MET A 195 3.98 20.66 -5.42
C MET A 195 2.74 20.99 -4.58
N GLN A 196 2.15 19.99 -3.94
CA GLN A 196 0.97 20.16 -3.09
C GLN A 196 1.27 21.03 -1.87
N PHE A 197 2.42 20.80 -1.24
CA PHE A 197 2.90 21.61 -0.12
C PHE A 197 3.05 23.07 -0.52
N TYR A 198 3.66 23.35 -1.67
CA TYR A 198 3.87 24.71 -2.14
C TYR A 198 2.56 25.40 -2.51
N CYS A 199 1.69 24.76 -3.31
CA CYS A 199 0.40 25.36 -3.67
C CYS A 199 -0.56 25.57 -2.48
N ARG A 200 -0.38 24.82 -1.39
CA ARG A 200 -1.20 24.96 -0.18
C ARG A 200 -1.12 26.35 0.43
N THR A 201 0.03 27.03 0.35
CA THR A 201 0.18 28.40 0.88
C THR A 201 -0.69 29.41 0.14
N TRP A 202 -1.14 29.08 -1.07
CA TRP A 202 -2.01 29.91 -1.89
C TRP A 202 -3.47 29.45 -1.92
N GLY A 203 -3.82 28.39 -1.17
CA GLY A 203 -5.16 27.79 -1.22
C GLY A 203 -5.48 27.11 -2.55
N ILE A 204 -4.46 26.76 -3.34
CA ILE A 204 -4.60 26.13 -4.65
C ILE A 204 -4.40 24.62 -4.52
N GLN A 205 -5.30 23.86 -5.13
CA GLN A 205 -5.16 22.41 -5.24
C GLN A 205 -4.36 22.03 -6.49
N ILE A 206 -3.52 21.01 -6.35
CA ILE A 206 -2.78 20.41 -7.46
C ILE A 206 -2.61 18.90 -7.22
N ALA A 207 -2.55 18.13 -8.30
CA ALA A 207 -2.37 16.68 -8.26
C ALA A 207 -1.59 16.22 -9.49
N GLY A 208 -1.00 15.02 -9.42
CA GLY A 208 -0.31 14.42 -10.56
C GLY A 208 -1.27 13.79 -11.58
N ASN A 209 -0.84 13.67 -12.83
CA ASN A 209 -1.49 12.84 -13.85
C ASN A 209 -0.43 12.03 -14.62
N ASN A 210 -0.87 11.05 -15.43
CA ASN A 210 0.05 10.17 -16.16
C ASN A 210 0.98 10.94 -17.12
N SER A 211 0.45 11.98 -17.79
CA SER A 211 1.21 12.80 -18.72
C SER A 211 2.35 13.56 -18.03
N PHE A 212 2.11 14.04 -16.81
CA PHE A 212 3.10 14.70 -15.97
C PHE A 212 4.09 13.70 -15.34
N GLN A 213 3.61 12.53 -14.92
CA GLN A 213 4.46 11.44 -14.42
C GLN A 213 5.52 11.04 -15.43
N VAL A 214 5.13 10.74 -16.68
CA VAL A 214 6.07 10.38 -17.75
C VAL A 214 7.09 11.49 -18.00
N PHE A 215 6.67 12.76 -17.87
CA PHE A 215 7.59 13.88 -17.99
C PHE A 215 8.59 13.94 -16.82
N CYS A 216 8.12 13.78 -15.59
CA CYS A 216 8.99 13.74 -14.40
C CYS A 216 9.97 12.57 -14.44
N TYR A 217 9.59 11.40 -14.94
CA TYR A 217 10.52 10.27 -15.10
C TYR A 217 11.70 10.62 -16.01
N ARG A 218 11.43 11.29 -17.14
CA ARG A 218 12.50 11.79 -18.03
C ARG A 218 13.37 12.84 -17.36
N LEU A 219 12.80 13.67 -16.47
CA LEU A 219 13.59 14.63 -15.70
C LEU A 219 14.50 13.93 -14.69
N LEU A 220 13.99 12.91 -13.96
CA LEU A 220 14.72 12.14 -12.96
C LEU A 220 15.96 11.40 -13.53
N ASP A 221 15.96 11.09 -14.82
CA ASP A 221 17.11 10.48 -15.50
C ASP A 221 18.33 11.41 -15.55
N VAL A 222 18.11 12.72 -15.64
CA VAL A 222 19.13 13.72 -15.95
C VAL A 222 19.29 14.82 -14.91
N LEU A 223 18.30 15.03 -14.04
CA LEU A 223 18.30 16.02 -12.97
C LEU A 223 18.18 15.34 -11.61
N ALA A 224 18.81 15.96 -10.61
CA ALA A 224 18.55 15.64 -9.22
C ALA A 224 17.13 16.08 -8.81
N VAL A 225 16.53 15.41 -7.84
CA VAL A 225 15.17 15.75 -7.36
C VAL A 225 15.10 17.19 -6.85
N GLY A 226 16.13 17.67 -6.14
CA GLY A 226 16.20 19.06 -5.68
C GLY A 226 16.27 20.09 -6.81
N GLN A 227 16.83 19.73 -7.98
CA GLN A 227 16.78 20.58 -9.17
C GLN A 227 15.38 20.59 -9.78
N ILE A 228 14.66 19.47 -9.71
CA ILE A 228 13.25 19.41 -10.13
C ILE A 228 12.40 20.26 -9.19
N TYR A 229 12.65 20.24 -7.88
CA TYR A 229 11.99 21.13 -6.92
C TYR A 229 12.20 22.60 -7.28
N TYR A 230 13.43 23.01 -7.59
CA TYR A 230 13.74 24.36 -8.04
C TYR A 230 12.91 24.79 -9.26
N LEU A 231 12.89 23.95 -10.29
CA LEU A 231 12.14 24.23 -11.51
C LEU A 231 10.64 24.33 -11.22
N ILE A 232 10.10 23.42 -10.39
CA ILE A 232 8.69 23.41 -10.00
C ILE A 232 8.33 24.67 -9.22
N GLN A 233 9.11 25.04 -8.22
CA GLN A 233 8.87 26.23 -7.43
C GLN A 233 8.84 27.47 -8.33
N THR A 234 9.88 27.66 -9.15
CA THR A 234 9.98 28.80 -10.07
C THR A 234 8.79 28.86 -11.03
N ALA A 235 8.40 27.72 -11.61
CA ALA A 235 7.28 27.66 -12.54
C ALA A 235 5.93 27.93 -11.85
N LEU A 236 5.74 27.42 -10.63
CA LEU A 236 4.52 27.66 -9.85
C LEU A 236 4.40 29.13 -9.44
N GLU A 237 5.47 29.76 -8.98
CA GLU A 237 5.50 31.20 -8.64
C GLU A 237 5.12 32.05 -9.85
N TYR A 238 5.76 31.80 -11.00
CA TYR A 238 5.45 32.49 -12.24
C TYR A 238 3.97 32.33 -12.65
N LEU A 239 3.41 31.11 -12.56
CA LEU A 239 2.01 30.87 -12.90
C LEU A 239 1.05 31.53 -11.91
N TYR A 240 1.42 31.60 -10.63
CA TYR A 240 0.64 32.25 -9.58
C TYR A 240 0.61 33.77 -9.74
N GLU A 241 1.77 34.41 -9.96
CA GLU A 241 1.89 35.85 -10.21
C GLU A 241 1.07 36.28 -11.43
N ARG A 242 1.04 35.45 -12.47
CA ARG A 242 0.21 35.67 -13.67
C ARG A 242 -1.27 35.35 -13.48
N LYS A 243 -1.69 34.90 -12.30
CA LYS A 243 -3.07 34.47 -11.99
C LYS A 243 -3.58 33.39 -12.95
N ALA A 244 -2.69 32.52 -13.43
CA ALA A 244 -3.01 31.46 -14.38
C ALA A 244 -3.53 30.18 -13.69
N LEU A 245 -3.22 30.01 -12.41
CA LEU A 245 -3.63 28.84 -11.62
C LEU A 245 -5.08 28.98 -11.15
N GLN A 246 -5.83 27.89 -11.22
CA GLN A 246 -7.20 27.80 -10.70
C GLN A 246 -7.20 27.29 -9.24
N PRO A 247 -8.18 27.66 -8.40
CA PRO A 247 -8.26 27.17 -7.02
C PRO A 247 -8.35 25.64 -6.90
N ARG A 248 -9.07 25.00 -7.84
CA ARG A 248 -9.21 23.55 -7.94
C ARG A 248 -8.47 23.01 -9.16
N ASN A 249 -7.95 21.80 -9.07
CA ASN A 249 -7.26 21.14 -10.17
C ASN A 249 -8.22 20.32 -11.05
N GLU A 250 -9.31 20.93 -11.51
CA GLU A 250 -10.31 20.25 -12.33
C GLU A 250 -9.69 19.83 -13.67
N ASN A 251 -9.92 18.58 -14.08
CA ASN A 251 -9.34 17.99 -15.30
C ASN A 251 -7.81 18.15 -15.42
N PHE A 252 -7.11 18.29 -14.30
CA PHE A 252 -5.66 18.51 -14.23
C PHE A 252 -5.18 19.78 -14.96
N ILE A 253 -6.01 20.84 -15.04
CA ILE A 253 -5.64 22.11 -15.71
C ILE A 253 -4.34 22.69 -15.13
N ASN A 254 -4.23 22.82 -13.81
CA ASN A 254 -3.03 23.37 -13.17
C ASN A 254 -1.81 22.50 -13.45
N THR A 255 -1.96 21.18 -13.40
CA THR A 255 -0.88 20.22 -13.69
C THR A 255 -0.39 20.34 -15.13
N ASN A 256 -1.30 20.49 -16.09
CA ASN A 256 -0.96 20.62 -17.50
C ASN A 256 -0.28 21.97 -17.80
N LEU A 257 -0.72 23.06 -17.16
CA LEU A 257 -0.07 24.37 -17.23
C LEU A 257 1.36 24.32 -16.67
N LEU A 258 1.51 23.72 -15.48
CA LEU A 258 2.82 23.52 -14.86
C LEU A 258 3.74 22.70 -15.78
N LYS A 259 3.27 21.55 -16.27
CA LYS A 259 4.02 20.70 -17.20
C LYS A 259 4.54 21.50 -18.40
N LYS A 260 3.65 22.25 -19.08
CA LYS A 260 4.02 23.04 -20.26
C LYS A 260 5.07 24.10 -19.93
N THR A 261 4.93 24.77 -18.79
CA THR A 261 5.89 25.78 -18.33
C THR A 261 7.25 25.16 -18.03
N LEU A 262 7.27 24.01 -17.35
CA LEU A 262 8.50 23.25 -17.06
C LEU A 262 9.19 22.74 -18.33
N GLN A 263 8.43 22.30 -19.33
CA GLN A 263 8.99 21.91 -20.63
C GLN A 263 9.72 23.08 -21.29
N GLN A 264 9.09 24.26 -21.32
CA GLN A 264 9.71 25.47 -21.87
C GLN A 264 10.96 25.88 -21.10
N TYR A 265 10.92 25.85 -19.76
CA TYR A 265 12.08 26.15 -18.92
C TYR A 265 13.20 25.14 -19.17
N ARG A 266 12.87 23.86 -19.33
CA ARG A 266 13.87 22.83 -19.60
C ARG A 266 14.51 23.02 -20.97
N GLU A 267 13.71 23.22 -22.01
CA GLU A 267 14.20 23.48 -23.38
C GLU A 267 15.15 24.68 -23.42
N ARG A 268 14.76 25.79 -22.78
CA ARG A 268 15.62 26.98 -22.66
C ARG A 268 16.89 26.71 -21.86
N SER A 269 16.79 26.04 -20.70
CA SER A 269 17.96 25.71 -19.88
C SER A 269 19.00 24.88 -20.65
N VAL A 270 18.55 23.99 -21.53
CA VAL A 270 19.45 23.16 -22.35
C VAL A 270 20.05 23.98 -23.49
N ALA A 271 19.24 24.77 -24.20
CA ALA A 271 19.71 25.61 -25.30
C ALA A 271 20.72 26.67 -24.83
N GLU A 272 20.44 27.29 -23.69
CA GLU A 272 21.23 28.38 -23.12
C GLU A 272 22.29 27.88 -22.11
N LYS A 273 22.41 26.56 -21.89
CA LYS A 273 23.33 25.90 -20.95
C LYS A 273 23.27 26.47 -19.52
N TRP A 274 22.06 26.72 -19.03
CA TRP A 274 21.85 27.18 -17.66
C TRP A 274 22.17 26.06 -16.66
N GLU A 275 22.89 26.41 -15.60
CA GLU A 275 22.99 25.55 -14.43
C GLU A 275 21.72 25.64 -13.61
N THR A 276 21.03 24.50 -13.44
CA THR A 276 19.84 24.43 -12.59
C THR A 276 20.26 24.29 -11.14
N SER A 277 19.94 25.28 -10.32
CA SER A 277 20.14 25.24 -8.87
C SER A 277 19.41 24.06 -8.23
N THR A 278 19.97 23.54 -7.15
CA THR A 278 19.37 22.46 -6.37
C THR A 278 18.74 23.01 -5.11
N LEU A 279 17.43 22.79 -4.92
CA LEU A 279 16.76 23.08 -3.66
C LEU A 279 16.77 21.87 -2.73
N PRO A 280 17.04 22.05 -1.42
CA PRO A 280 16.86 20.99 -0.44
C PRO A 280 15.37 20.68 -0.26
N ARG A 281 15.07 19.49 0.26
CA ARG A 281 13.70 19.13 0.65
C ARG A 281 13.25 20.03 1.82
N PRO A 282 12.04 20.62 1.79
CA PRO A 282 11.57 21.46 2.90
C PRO A 282 11.51 20.66 4.21
N HIS A 283 12.06 21.22 5.29
CA HIS A 283 12.13 20.54 6.59
C HIS A 283 10.77 20.22 7.22
N ASN A 284 9.74 21.02 6.89
CA ASN A 284 8.37 20.84 7.37
C ASN A 284 7.52 19.94 6.47
N LEU A 285 8.07 19.42 5.37
CA LEU A 285 7.41 18.42 4.55
C LEU A 285 7.55 17.06 5.26
N PRO A 286 6.47 16.35 5.62
CA PRO A 286 6.60 15.07 6.31
C PRO A 286 7.24 14.03 5.40
N PHE A 287 8.25 13.33 5.89
CA PHE A 287 8.88 12.23 5.17
C PHE A 287 8.04 10.95 5.34
N SER A 288 7.78 10.23 4.25
CA SER A 288 6.91 9.06 4.34
C SER A 288 7.65 7.81 4.80
N LYS A 289 6.96 6.93 5.53
CA LYS A 289 7.55 5.65 5.98
C LYS A 289 7.99 4.79 4.79
N MET A 290 7.22 4.76 3.69
CA MET A 290 7.65 4.08 2.45
C MET A 290 8.95 4.65 1.88
N SER A 291 9.09 5.98 1.86
CA SER A 291 10.32 6.65 1.38
C SER A 291 11.51 6.33 2.29
N GLU A 292 11.31 6.31 3.61
CA GLU A 292 12.32 5.94 4.59
C GLU A 292 12.81 4.52 4.40
N VAL A 293 11.88 3.57 4.30
CA VAL A 293 12.18 2.15 4.09
C VAL A 293 12.92 1.96 2.77
N LEU A 294 12.41 2.52 1.66
CA LEU A 294 13.02 2.29 0.35
C LEU A 294 14.40 2.95 0.26
N PHE A 295 14.49 4.26 0.53
CA PHE A 295 15.71 5.01 0.25
C PHE A 295 16.82 4.69 1.26
N PHE A 296 16.48 4.67 2.55
CA PHE A 296 17.50 4.62 3.60
C PHE A 296 17.76 3.20 4.09
N ARG A 297 16.72 2.41 4.33
CA ARG A 297 16.88 1.05 4.85
C ARG A 297 17.24 0.05 3.76
N PHE A 298 16.50 0.04 2.66
CA PHE A 298 16.64 -0.98 1.63
C PHE A 298 17.75 -0.67 0.62
N LEU A 299 17.78 0.56 0.08
CA LEU A 299 18.79 0.97 -0.89
C LEU A 299 20.08 1.50 -0.24
N GLY A 300 20.05 1.80 1.05
CA GLY A 300 21.22 2.28 1.80
C GLY A 300 21.70 3.67 1.39
N TYR A 301 20.82 4.50 0.83
CA TYR A 301 21.13 5.89 0.56
C TYR A 301 20.96 6.75 1.81
N ASP A 302 21.51 7.95 1.74
CA ASP A 302 21.21 9.06 2.64
C ASP A 302 20.37 10.12 1.89
N GLU A 303 20.31 11.34 2.42
CA GLU A 303 19.63 12.45 1.74
C GLU A 303 20.26 12.81 0.38
N ALA A 304 21.46 12.32 0.03
CA ALA A 304 22.09 12.53 -1.27
C ALA A 304 21.25 12.00 -2.44
N ILE A 305 20.27 11.13 -2.19
CA ILE A 305 19.28 10.71 -3.20
C ILE A 305 18.54 11.90 -3.84
N PHE A 306 18.41 13.02 -3.12
CA PHE A 306 17.78 14.23 -3.62
C PHE A 306 18.74 15.16 -4.39
N PHE A 307 20.05 14.94 -4.31
CA PHE A 307 21.10 15.82 -4.84
C PHE A 307 21.84 15.24 -6.05
N GLN A 308 21.50 14.04 -6.49
CA GLN A 308 22.04 13.42 -7.71
C GLN A 308 20.93 12.84 -8.59
N PRO A 309 21.13 12.74 -9.92
CA PRO A 309 20.18 12.07 -10.81
C PRO A 309 19.98 10.60 -10.46
N VAL A 310 18.79 10.08 -10.71
CA VAL A 310 18.43 8.68 -10.38
C VAL A 310 19.31 7.69 -11.12
N SER A 311 19.72 8.01 -12.35
CA SER A 311 20.65 7.20 -13.14
C SER A 311 21.96 6.91 -12.40
N ARG A 312 22.54 7.91 -11.71
CA ARG A 312 23.78 7.74 -10.94
C ARG A 312 23.56 6.95 -9.66
N SER A 313 22.47 7.20 -8.95
CA SER A 313 22.12 6.41 -7.77
C SER A 313 21.93 4.94 -8.15
N TRP A 314 21.14 4.69 -9.19
CA TRP A 314 20.82 3.36 -9.69
C TRP A 314 22.07 2.56 -10.09
N GLN A 315 23.01 3.15 -10.82
CA GLN A 315 24.25 2.49 -11.23
C GLN A 315 25.05 1.90 -10.07
N LYS A 316 24.97 2.49 -8.86
CA LYS A 316 25.70 2.00 -7.68
C LYS A 316 25.07 0.73 -7.09
N ILE A 317 23.74 0.59 -7.16
CA ILE A 317 23.01 -0.50 -6.49
C ILE A 317 22.56 -1.60 -7.46
N GLU A 318 22.40 -1.28 -8.74
CA GLU A 318 21.91 -2.18 -9.78
C GLU A 318 22.67 -3.51 -9.86
N PRO A 319 24.02 -3.57 -9.80
CA PRO A 319 24.73 -4.84 -9.85
C PRO A 319 24.34 -5.79 -8.71
N ARG A 320 24.18 -5.26 -7.48
CA ARG A 320 23.78 -6.02 -6.30
C ARG A 320 22.37 -6.58 -6.46
N LEU A 321 21.41 -5.76 -6.87
CA LEU A 321 20.03 -6.20 -7.04
C LEU A 321 19.88 -7.19 -8.21
N SER A 322 20.61 -6.95 -9.30
CA SER A 322 20.61 -7.82 -10.47
C SER A 322 21.14 -9.21 -10.13
N PHE A 323 22.22 -9.28 -9.34
CA PHE A 323 22.74 -10.55 -8.81
C PHE A 323 21.63 -11.38 -8.15
N TYR A 324 20.88 -10.82 -7.20
CA TYR A 324 19.82 -11.55 -6.51
C TYR A 324 18.63 -11.92 -7.40
N SER A 325 18.31 -11.11 -8.42
CA SER A 325 17.22 -11.43 -9.35
C SER A 325 17.56 -12.51 -10.39
N GLN A 326 18.83 -12.63 -10.77
CA GLN A 326 19.26 -13.49 -11.88
C GLN A 326 19.84 -14.82 -11.41
N LYS A 327 20.37 -14.88 -10.19
CA LYS A 327 21.01 -16.10 -9.68
C LYS A 327 19.98 -17.19 -9.48
N ARG A 328 20.34 -18.36 -10.00
CA ARG A 328 19.62 -19.62 -9.87
C ARG A 328 20.58 -20.64 -9.28
N CYS A 329 20.04 -21.63 -8.58
CA CYS A 329 20.80 -22.78 -8.12
C CYS A 329 21.58 -23.38 -9.29
N MET A 330 22.90 -23.49 -9.18
CA MET A 330 23.74 -24.03 -10.25
C MET A 330 23.43 -25.50 -10.55
N TYR A 331 22.94 -26.24 -9.54
CA TYR A 331 22.64 -27.65 -9.67
C TYR A 331 21.27 -27.95 -10.32
N CYS A 332 20.21 -27.23 -9.95
CA CYS A 332 18.84 -27.54 -10.41
C CYS A 332 18.12 -26.40 -11.12
N GLY A 333 18.76 -25.23 -11.28
CA GLY A 333 18.16 -24.06 -11.92
C GLY A 333 16.99 -23.43 -11.14
N SER A 334 16.78 -23.82 -9.87
CA SER A 334 15.73 -23.25 -9.03
C SER A 334 16.05 -21.82 -8.60
N ASN A 335 15.01 -21.00 -8.44
CA ASN A 335 15.08 -19.62 -7.94
C ASN A 335 14.83 -19.55 -6.42
N GLU A 336 14.46 -20.65 -5.79
CA GLU A 336 14.20 -20.72 -4.36
C GLU A 336 15.54 -20.86 -3.62
N LEU A 337 16.18 -19.72 -3.37
CA LEU A 337 17.49 -19.63 -2.74
C LEU A 337 17.36 -18.91 -1.39
N THR A 338 18.03 -19.44 -0.37
CA THR A 338 18.34 -18.75 0.87
C THR A 338 19.77 -18.26 0.82
N VAL A 339 20.00 -17.04 1.27
CA VAL A 339 21.31 -16.41 1.24
C VAL A 339 21.89 -16.55 2.63
N ASP A 340 23.08 -17.11 2.74
CA ASP A 340 23.84 -17.14 3.99
C ASP A 340 25.09 -16.26 3.82
N TYR A 341 25.20 -15.25 4.68
CA TYR A 341 26.37 -14.38 4.71
C TYR A 341 27.40 -14.99 5.64
N ASP A 342 28.02 -16.06 5.15
CA ASP A 342 29.19 -16.63 5.79
C ASP A 342 30.41 -15.84 5.31
N ALA A 343 30.84 -14.86 6.11
CA ALA A 343 32.06 -14.05 5.96
C ALA A 343 32.09 -12.94 4.87
N ASP A 344 32.82 -11.86 5.19
CA ASP A 344 33.03 -10.63 4.38
C ASP A 344 33.51 -10.83 2.92
N GLN A 345 33.80 -12.07 2.50
CA GLN A 345 34.47 -12.39 1.23
C GLN A 345 33.67 -13.29 0.29
N TYR A 346 32.54 -13.87 0.73
CA TYR A 346 31.68 -14.65 -0.14
C TYR A 346 30.22 -14.60 0.31
N VAL A 347 29.32 -14.80 -0.64
CA VAL A 347 27.89 -14.99 -0.42
C VAL A 347 27.58 -16.45 -0.73
N THR A 348 27.02 -17.13 0.25
CA THR A 348 26.54 -18.50 0.08
C THR A 348 25.07 -18.46 -0.33
N LEU A 349 24.69 -19.18 -1.37
CA LEU A 349 23.30 -19.42 -1.75
C LEU A 349 22.97 -20.90 -1.49
N PHE A 350 21.99 -21.14 -0.62
CA PHE A 350 21.47 -22.47 -0.36
C PHE A 350 20.14 -22.67 -1.10
N CYS A 351 20.06 -23.68 -1.96
CA CYS A 351 18.85 -23.98 -2.71
C CYS A 351 17.83 -24.69 -1.83
N ARG A 352 16.64 -24.10 -1.62
CA ARG A 352 15.57 -24.73 -0.85
C ARG A 352 15.06 -26.02 -1.49
N LYS A 353 15.13 -26.13 -2.82
CA LYS A 353 14.64 -27.27 -3.61
C LYS A 353 15.59 -28.48 -3.60
N CYS A 354 16.86 -28.30 -3.94
CA CYS A 354 17.83 -29.41 -4.03
C CYS A 354 18.86 -29.43 -2.91
N LYS A 355 18.76 -28.51 -1.94
CA LYS A 355 19.67 -28.39 -0.79
C LYS A 355 21.14 -28.19 -1.15
N HIS A 356 21.42 -27.82 -2.40
CA HIS A 356 22.77 -27.51 -2.88
C HIS A 356 23.20 -26.12 -2.42
N GLN A 357 24.50 -25.96 -2.17
CA GLN A 357 25.10 -24.74 -1.67
C GLN A 357 26.07 -24.20 -2.73
N ASP A 358 25.79 -23.01 -3.23
CA ASP A 358 26.62 -22.29 -4.18
C ASP A 358 27.37 -21.18 -3.43
N HIS A 359 28.69 -21.06 -3.61
CA HIS A 359 29.48 -19.98 -3.03
C HIS A 359 29.90 -18.97 -4.10
N TYR A 360 29.62 -17.69 -3.87
CA TYR A 360 29.98 -16.59 -4.77
C TYR A 360 30.93 -15.64 -4.05
N PHE A 361 32.19 -15.61 -4.47
CA PHE A 361 33.16 -14.66 -3.93
C PHE A 361 32.80 -13.23 -4.33
N THR A 362 32.85 -12.31 -3.37
CA THR A 362 32.46 -10.90 -3.55
C THR A 362 33.63 -10.00 -3.95
N LYS A 363 34.80 -10.58 -4.27
CA LYS A 363 36.01 -9.89 -4.74
C LYS A 363 36.33 -10.21 -6.21
#